data_AF-G5J9J4-F1
#
_entry.id   AF-G5J9J4-F1
#
_cell.length_a   1.000
_cell.length_b   1.000
_cell.length_c   1.000
_cell.angle_alpha   90.00
_cell.angle_beta   90.00
_cell.angle_gamma   90.00
#
_symmetry.space_group_name_H-M   'P 1'
#
loop_
_entity.id
_entity.type
_entity.pdbx_description
1 polymer ?
#
loop_
_entity_poly.entity_id
_entity_poly.type
_entity_poly.pdbx_seq_one_letter_code
_entity_poly.pdbx_strand_id
1 'polypeptide(L)'
;MNHELWFTPRKNKIQINGTIIYKDLSEKIIEKLNDNLSVSEIIRWIREKTQYHFREEYGYDPQVGSLNNSAGRWNELIATTILSKIILNVNQQLENSFYVVTFQLPKSRLKNKNNHQLSSQILNLFHPSSFNKGQLLEQISQFKDQIFMPSPDYIIAVIPQKFIPSIQPLLQHQAENPDNLEIYQFLESKLKPNNIKAIISLKTSNRSDRRYQPLFEAAMLKAISYTLHQNWKYYMVSSELSSADNTIFETAIAPHGLVLGKNLKLVDGTYNFTQKEDLLKFVKEAIND
;
A
#
# COMPACT_ATOMS: atom_id res chain seq x y z
N MET A 1 -20.33 23.26 -5.81
CA MET A 1 -19.31 22.47 -6.53
C MET A 1 -19.97 21.92 -7.78
N ASN A 2 -19.28 21.96 -8.91
CA ASN A 2 -19.78 21.38 -10.15
C ASN A 2 -19.38 19.89 -10.17
N HIS A 3 -20.36 18.99 -10.26
CA HIS A 3 -20.15 17.54 -10.21
C HIS A 3 -20.01 16.90 -11.61
N GLU A 4 -19.99 17.70 -12.68
CA GLU A 4 -19.90 17.26 -14.08
C GLU A 4 -18.72 16.30 -14.37
N LEU A 5 -17.62 16.40 -13.61
CA LEU A 5 -16.45 15.54 -13.79
C LEU A 5 -16.52 14.23 -13.00
N TRP A 6 -17.53 14.03 -12.15
CA TRP A 6 -17.69 12.80 -11.37
C TRP A 6 -18.01 11.60 -12.25
N PHE A 7 -18.64 11.85 -13.40
CA PHE A 7 -19.12 10.82 -14.30
C PHE A 7 -18.62 11.07 -15.72
N THR A 8 -18.29 10.00 -16.44
CA THR A 8 -17.90 10.09 -17.85
C THR A 8 -18.70 9.11 -18.67
N PRO A 9 -19.54 9.58 -19.60
CA PRO A 9 -20.20 8.73 -20.57
C PRO A 9 -19.18 7.97 -21.42
N ARG A 10 -19.34 6.64 -21.49
CA ARG A 10 -18.66 5.74 -22.43
C ARG A 10 -19.73 5.09 -23.30
N LYS A 11 -19.34 4.53 -24.46
CA LYS A 11 -20.25 4.00 -25.50
C LYS A 11 -21.58 3.42 -24.98
N ASN A 12 -21.54 2.50 -24.01
CA ASN A 12 -22.74 1.87 -23.43
C ASN A 12 -22.79 1.89 -21.89
N LYS A 13 -21.93 2.67 -21.22
CA LYS A 13 -21.80 2.67 -19.76
C LYS A 13 -21.35 4.03 -19.25
N ILE A 14 -21.64 4.32 -17.99
CA ILE A 14 -21.17 5.53 -17.32
C ILE A 14 -20.05 5.13 -16.37
N GLN A 15 -18.89 5.77 -16.52
CA GLN A 15 -17.75 5.57 -15.65
C GLN A 15 -17.86 6.50 -14.43
N ILE A 16 -17.63 5.96 -13.23
CA ILE A 16 -17.48 6.76 -12.00
C ILE A 16 -16.00 7.12 -11.85
N ASN A 17 -15.70 8.41 -11.77
CA ASN A 17 -14.35 8.93 -11.64
C ASN A 17 -13.92 9.02 -10.17
N GLY A 18 -13.65 7.86 -9.55
CA GLY A 18 -13.37 7.75 -8.11
C GLY A 18 -12.28 8.70 -7.59
N THR A 19 -11.20 8.91 -8.34
CA THR A 19 -10.13 9.84 -7.97
C THR A 19 -10.59 11.30 -7.96
N ILE A 20 -11.39 11.71 -8.95
CA ILE A 20 -11.92 13.08 -9.04
C ILE A 20 -12.86 13.33 -7.86
N ILE A 21 -13.77 12.39 -7.60
CA ILE A 21 -14.68 12.43 -6.45
C ILE A 21 -13.91 12.57 -5.14
N TYR A 22 -12.82 11.81 -4.96
CA TYR A 22 -11.99 11.91 -3.76
C TYR A 22 -11.36 13.31 -3.63
N LYS A 23 -10.78 13.85 -4.71
CA LYS A 23 -10.15 15.19 -4.70
C LYS A 23 -11.16 16.27 -4.35
N ASP A 24 -12.34 16.23 -4.97
CA ASP A 24 -13.42 17.19 -4.71
C ASP A 24 -13.96 17.13 -3.27
N LEU A 25 -13.85 15.97 -2.62
CA LEU A 25 -14.30 15.76 -1.24
C LEU A 25 -13.16 15.78 -0.21
N SER A 26 -11.92 15.98 -0.64
CA SER A 26 -10.71 15.74 0.17
C SER A 26 -10.67 16.54 1.47
N GLU A 27 -11.03 17.82 1.44
CA GLU A 27 -11.11 18.67 2.64
C GLU A 27 -12.08 18.09 3.67
N LYS A 28 -13.30 17.75 3.24
CA LYS A 28 -14.33 17.15 4.11
C LYS A 28 -13.95 15.75 4.60
N ILE A 29 -13.23 14.98 3.79
CA ILE A 29 -12.68 13.68 4.21
C ILE A 29 -11.68 13.89 5.35
N ILE A 30 -10.80 14.89 5.23
CA ILE A 30 -9.82 15.21 6.27
C ILE A 30 -10.50 15.69 7.56
N GLU A 31 -11.51 16.55 7.46
CA GLU A 31 -12.32 16.96 8.61
C GLU A 31 -12.91 15.74 9.33
N LYS A 32 -13.58 14.85 8.58
CA LYS A 32 -14.17 13.62 9.14
C LYS A 32 -13.15 12.70 9.80
N LEU A 33 -11.95 12.59 9.22
CA LEU A 33 -10.85 11.83 9.80
C LEU A 33 -10.35 12.45 11.11
N ASN A 34 -10.31 13.77 11.20
CA ASN A 34 -9.93 14.48 12.43
C ASN A 34 -11.02 14.39 13.51
N ASP A 35 -12.29 14.26 13.11
CA ASP A 35 -13.43 14.01 13.98
C ASP A 35 -13.55 12.53 14.42
N ASN A 36 -12.53 11.70 14.16
CA ASN A 36 -12.46 10.28 14.48
C ASN A 36 -13.57 9.40 13.86
N LEU A 37 -14.19 9.82 12.75
CA LEU A 37 -15.07 8.95 11.98
C LEU A 37 -14.27 7.78 11.41
N SER A 38 -14.90 6.60 11.40
CA SER A 38 -14.26 5.43 10.82
C SER A 38 -14.08 5.57 9.30
N VAL A 39 -13.02 4.99 8.76
CA VAL A 39 -12.79 4.91 7.30
C VAL A 39 -13.98 4.28 6.57
N SER A 40 -14.61 3.25 7.15
CA SER A 40 -15.83 2.63 6.63
C SER A 40 -17.01 3.60 6.53
N GLU A 41 -17.21 4.46 7.54
CA GLU A 41 -18.27 5.47 7.52
C GLU A 41 -18.01 6.56 6.50
N ILE A 42 -16.75 6.97 6.36
CA ILE A 42 -16.35 7.95 5.33
C ILE A 42 -16.59 7.37 3.93
N ILE A 43 -16.18 6.13 3.67
CA ILE A 43 -16.44 5.45 2.39
C ILE A 43 -17.94 5.34 2.12
N ARG A 44 -18.75 4.99 3.12
CA ARG A 44 -20.21 4.96 3.00
C ARG A 44 -20.77 6.34 2.63
N TRP A 45 -20.30 7.39 3.28
CA TRP A 45 -20.69 8.76 2.98
C TRP A 45 -20.33 9.18 1.54
N ILE A 46 -19.11 8.88 1.07
CA ILE A 46 -18.70 9.16 -0.32
C ILE A 46 -19.61 8.37 -1.29
N ARG A 47 -19.92 7.11 -0.98
CA ARG A 47 -20.79 6.26 -1.78
C ARG A 47 -22.20 6.84 -1.89
N GLU A 48 -22.80 7.25 -0.78
CA GLU A 48 -24.13 7.87 -0.74
C GLU A 48 -24.18 9.17 -1.56
N LYS A 49 -23.15 10.02 -1.43
CA LYS A 49 -23.01 11.23 -2.25
C LYS A 49 -22.90 10.92 -3.73
N THR A 50 -22.06 9.94 -4.07
CA THR A 50 -21.88 9.50 -5.46
C THR A 50 -23.19 8.98 -6.05
N GLN A 51 -23.93 8.14 -5.32
CA GLN A 51 -25.22 7.61 -5.74
C GLN A 51 -26.27 8.70 -5.91
N TYR A 52 -26.33 9.67 -4.99
CA TYR A 52 -27.21 10.82 -5.08
C TYR A 52 -26.97 11.59 -6.37
N HIS A 53 -25.74 12.06 -6.60
CA HIS A 53 -25.42 12.86 -7.79
C HIS A 53 -25.57 12.07 -9.10
N PHE A 54 -25.26 10.77 -9.10
CA PHE A 54 -25.48 9.92 -10.28
C PHE A 54 -26.97 9.81 -10.63
N ARG A 55 -27.84 9.63 -9.64
CA ARG A 55 -29.29 9.56 -9.85
C ARG A 55 -29.86 10.87 -10.35
N GLU A 56 -29.40 11.99 -9.80
CA GLU A 56 -29.83 13.32 -10.25
C GLU A 56 -29.47 13.56 -11.73
N GLU A 57 -28.30 13.09 -12.18
CA GLU A 57 -27.83 13.30 -13.56
C GLU A 57 -28.42 12.31 -14.58
N TYR A 58 -28.64 11.05 -14.19
CA TYR A 58 -29.00 9.98 -15.13
C TYR A 58 -30.36 9.32 -14.88
N GLY A 59 -31.03 9.61 -13.76
CA GLY A 59 -32.37 9.10 -13.44
C GLY A 59 -32.43 7.64 -12.98
N TYR A 60 -31.28 6.97 -12.75
CA TYR A 60 -31.22 5.59 -12.26
C TYR A 60 -29.99 5.36 -11.36
N ASP A 61 -29.96 4.25 -10.63
CA ASP A 61 -28.85 3.92 -9.72
C ASP A 61 -27.61 3.39 -10.45
N PRO A 62 -26.38 3.77 -10.03
CA PRO A 62 -25.17 3.20 -10.59
C PRO A 62 -25.04 1.72 -10.24
N GLN A 63 -24.39 0.96 -11.13
CA GLN A 63 -24.14 -0.47 -10.90
C GLN A 63 -23.34 -0.72 -9.62
N VAL A 64 -23.79 -1.69 -8.81
CA VAL A 64 -23.15 -2.07 -7.54
C VAL A 64 -21.66 -2.40 -7.71
N GLY A 65 -21.31 -3.08 -8.81
CA GLY A 65 -19.91 -3.40 -9.14
C GLY A 65 -19.03 -2.16 -9.33
N SER A 66 -19.55 -1.13 -10.00
CA SER A 66 -18.84 0.14 -10.21
C SER A 66 -18.62 0.87 -8.88
N LEU A 67 -19.67 0.95 -8.04
CA LEU A 67 -19.55 1.54 -6.70
C LEU A 67 -18.54 0.80 -5.81
N ASN A 68 -18.54 -0.54 -5.85
CA ASN A 68 -17.60 -1.33 -5.06
C ASN A 68 -16.15 -1.13 -5.51
N ASN A 69 -15.92 -0.97 -6.83
CA ASN A 69 -14.60 -0.63 -7.35
C ASN A 69 -14.16 0.77 -6.90
N SER A 70 -15.05 1.77 -7.01
CA SER A 70 -14.78 3.12 -6.50
C SER A 70 -14.52 3.15 -5.00
N ALA A 71 -15.28 2.39 -4.21
CA ALA A 71 -15.06 2.26 -2.77
C ALA A 71 -13.69 1.66 -2.42
N GLY A 72 -13.25 0.62 -3.16
CA GLY A 72 -11.88 0.10 -3.04
C GLY A 72 -10.84 1.18 -3.32
N ARG A 73 -11.05 1.97 -4.39
CA ARG A 73 -10.14 3.07 -4.73
C ARG A 73 -10.12 4.16 -3.66
N TRP A 74 -11.26 4.56 -3.12
CA TRP A 74 -11.32 5.55 -2.04
C TRP A 74 -10.60 5.05 -0.78
N ASN A 75 -10.71 3.77 -0.45
CA ASN A 75 -9.99 3.17 0.67
C ASN A 75 -8.46 3.30 0.52
N GLU A 76 -7.92 3.02 -0.67
CA GLU A 76 -6.51 3.21 -0.99
C GLU A 76 -6.09 4.68 -0.84
N LEU A 77 -6.89 5.62 -1.37
CA LEU A 77 -6.57 7.05 -1.32
C LEU A 77 -6.56 7.58 0.13
N ILE A 78 -7.56 7.18 0.93
CA ILE A 78 -7.64 7.53 2.35
C ILE A 78 -6.44 6.97 3.12
N ALA A 79 -6.08 5.69 2.88
CA ALA A 79 -4.92 5.07 3.51
C ALA A 79 -3.62 5.79 3.14
N THR A 80 -3.41 6.12 1.87
CA THR A 80 -2.23 6.88 1.43
C THR A 80 -2.15 8.26 2.07
N THR A 81 -3.26 9.00 2.14
CA THR A 81 -3.30 10.30 2.83
C THR A 81 -2.94 10.15 4.30
N ILE A 82 -3.52 9.17 5.01
CA ILE A 82 -3.25 8.98 6.44
C ILE A 82 -1.81 8.56 6.68
N LEU A 83 -1.33 7.52 5.98
CA LEU A 83 0.04 7.05 6.11
C LEU A 83 1.04 8.17 5.83
N SER A 84 0.83 8.96 4.77
CA SER A 84 1.73 10.07 4.43
C SER A 84 1.76 11.12 5.53
N LYS A 85 0.61 11.52 6.07
CA LYS A 85 0.52 12.47 7.18
C LYS A 85 1.17 11.95 8.46
N ILE A 86 1.00 10.67 8.78
CA ILE A 86 1.67 10.04 9.92
C ILE A 86 3.19 10.09 9.74
N ILE A 87 3.69 9.74 8.56
CA ILE A 87 5.14 9.73 8.29
C ILE A 87 5.71 11.14 8.29
N LEU A 88 4.99 12.14 7.77
CA LEU A 88 5.39 13.56 7.89
C LEU A 88 5.55 13.97 9.36
N ASN A 89 4.58 13.63 10.22
CA ASN A 89 4.66 13.91 11.65
C ASN A 89 5.81 13.17 12.34
N VAL A 90 6.03 11.90 11.99
CA VAL A 90 7.16 11.10 12.51
C VAL A 90 8.49 11.75 12.13
N ASN A 91 8.66 12.16 10.87
CA ASN A 91 9.89 12.79 10.40
C ASN A 91 10.19 14.14 11.07
N GLN A 92 9.16 14.87 11.54
CA GLN A 92 9.36 16.10 12.32
C GLN A 92 9.93 15.82 13.73
N GLN A 93 9.74 14.61 14.25
CA GLN A 93 10.18 14.20 15.60
C GLN A 93 11.54 13.48 15.58
N LEU A 94 11.96 12.96 14.42
CA LEU A 94 13.23 12.28 14.24
C LEU A 94 14.33 13.33 13.99
N GLU A 95 15.18 13.57 14.98
CA GLU A 95 16.30 14.52 14.92
C GLU A 95 17.38 14.10 13.88
N ASN A 96 17.10 14.31 12.58
CA ASN A 96 17.99 14.23 11.43
C ASN A 96 18.83 12.95 11.21
N SER A 97 18.62 11.90 12.00
CA SER A 97 19.42 10.68 11.92
C SER A 97 19.04 9.80 10.73
N PHE A 98 17.76 9.79 10.36
CA PHE A 98 17.24 9.08 9.20
C PHE A 98 15.85 9.64 8.82
N TYR A 99 15.43 9.42 7.58
CA TYR A 99 14.13 9.88 7.08
C TYR A 99 13.29 8.70 6.64
N VAL A 100 12.04 8.65 7.10
CA VAL A 100 11.10 7.57 6.80
C VAL A 100 10.21 8.02 5.63
N VAL A 101 9.89 7.09 4.74
CA VAL A 101 8.94 7.32 3.66
C VAL A 101 7.99 6.14 3.54
N THR A 102 6.74 6.44 3.18
CA THR A 102 5.74 5.45 2.77
C THR A 102 5.30 5.73 1.35
N PHE A 103 5.12 4.70 0.54
CA PHE A 103 4.67 4.84 -0.85
C PHE A 103 3.98 3.60 -1.35
N GLN A 104 3.05 3.81 -2.30
CA GLN A 104 2.38 2.73 -3.01
C GLN A 104 3.32 2.09 -4.03
N LEU A 105 3.22 0.77 -4.18
CA LEU A 105 3.81 0.10 -5.34
C LEU A 105 2.82 0.11 -6.52
N PRO A 106 3.29 0.25 -7.76
CA PRO A 106 2.45 -0.01 -8.91
C PRO A 106 1.99 -1.47 -8.92
N LYS A 107 0.87 -1.76 -9.59
CA LYS A 107 0.41 -3.14 -9.80
C LYS A 107 1.45 -3.93 -10.60
N SER A 108 1.71 -5.17 -10.20
CA SER A 108 2.58 -6.08 -10.97
C SER A 108 2.07 -6.20 -12.40
N ARG A 109 2.96 -5.96 -13.36
CA ARG A 109 2.68 -6.18 -14.78
C ARG A 109 3.42 -7.44 -15.24
N LEU A 110 2.82 -8.19 -16.16
CA LEU A 110 3.55 -9.22 -16.88
C LEU A 110 4.71 -8.55 -17.64
N LYS A 111 5.90 -9.13 -17.53
CA LYS A 111 7.07 -8.69 -18.30
C LYS A 111 6.73 -8.67 -19.80
N ASN A 112 6.69 -7.48 -20.40
CA ASN A 112 6.84 -7.39 -21.85
C ASN A 112 8.31 -7.69 -22.17
N LYS A 113 8.57 -8.56 -23.16
CA LYS A 113 9.93 -8.98 -23.57
C LYS A 113 10.89 -7.81 -23.88
N ASN A 114 10.38 -6.61 -24.08
CA ASN A 114 11.13 -5.41 -24.41
C ASN A 114 11.42 -4.47 -23.21
N ASN A 115 10.89 -4.76 -22.02
CA ASN A 115 11.14 -3.95 -20.82
C ASN A 115 12.09 -4.69 -19.85
N HIS A 116 13.17 -4.03 -19.46
CA HIS A 116 14.13 -4.53 -18.47
C HIS A 116 13.58 -4.60 -17.02
N GLN A 117 12.31 -4.23 -16.79
CA GLN A 117 11.68 -4.26 -15.47
C GLN A 117 11.35 -5.69 -15.02
N LEU A 118 11.62 -5.99 -13.75
CA LEU A 118 11.22 -7.25 -13.11
C LEU A 118 9.69 -7.29 -12.93
N SER A 119 9.13 -8.51 -12.98
CA SER A 119 7.69 -8.73 -12.75
C SER A 119 7.28 -8.27 -11.34
N SER A 120 8.14 -8.54 -10.35
CA SER A 120 7.97 -8.12 -8.96
C SER A 120 8.44 -6.67 -8.77
N GLN A 121 7.50 -5.77 -8.46
CA GLN A 121 7.76 -4.32 -8.39
C GLN A 121 8.65 -3.93 -7.21
N ILE A 122 8.59 -4.67 -6.10
CA ILE A 122 9.50 -4.41 -4.96
C ILE A 122 10.97 -4.65 -5.36
N LEU A 123 11.24 -5.63 -6.25
CA LEU A 123 12.61 -5.90 -6.69
C LEU A 123 13.14 -4.80 -7.62
N ASN A 124 12.26 -4.05 -8.30
CA ASN A 124 12.63 -2.88 -9.10
C ASN A 124 13.09 -1.69 -8.26
N LEU A 125 12.85 -1.68 -6.93
CA LEU A 125 13.37 -0.64 -6.04
C LEU A 125 14.88 -0.73 -5.87
N PHE A 126 15.48 -1.90 -6.09
CA PHE A 126 16.90 -2.12 -5.85
C PHE A 126 17.74 -1.82 -7.10
N HIS A 127 18.90 -1.21 -6.88
CA HIS A 127 19.82 -0.93 -7.97
C HIS A 127 20.24 -2.23 -8.70
N PRO A 128 20.31 -2.28 -10.04
CA PRO A 128 20.66 -3.51 -10.77
C PRO A 128 21.99 -4.13 -10.33
N SER A 129 22.96 -3.31 -9.96
CA SER A 129 24.25 -3.82 -9.45
C SER A 129 24.14 -4.54 -8.11
N SER A 130 23.06 -4.36 -7.34
CA SER A 130 22.83 -5.10 -6.09
C SER A 130 22.65 -6.61 -6.29
N PHE A 131 22.44 -7.06 -7.53
CA PHE A 131 22.36 -8.47 -7.92
C PHE A 131 23.71 -9.04 -8.40
N ASN A 132 24.77 -8.23 -8.48
CA ASN A 132 26.09 -8.68 -8.91
C ASN A 132 26.79 -9.51 -7.82
N LYS A 133 27.85 -10.23 -8.21
CA LYS A 133 28.68 -11.00 -7.29
C LYS A 133 29.20 -10.16 -6.11
N GLY A 134 29.10 -10.69 -4.90
CA GLY A 134 29.48 -10.05 -3.65
C GLY A 134 28.46 -9.04 -3.10
N GLN A 135 27.27 -8.93 -3.69
CA GLN A 135 26.20 -8.03 -3.24
C GLN A 135 25.07 -8.82 -2.59
N LEU A 136 24.27 -8.14 -1.74
CA LEU A 136 23.20 -8.80 -0.97
C LEU A 136 22.21 -9.57 -1.85
N LEU A 137 21.77 -9.01 -2.98
CA LEU A 137 20.77 -9.66 -3.86
C LEU A 137 21.38 -10.71 -4.80
N GLU A 138 22.69 -10.97 -4.75
CA GLU A 138 23.33 -12.04 -5.54
C GLU A 138 22.61 -13.38 -5.29
N GLN A 139 22.25 -13.66 -4.04
CA GLN A 139 21.69 -14.94 -3.62
C GLN A 139 20.37 -15.28 -4.33
N ILE A 140 19.61 -14.26 -4.75
CA ILE A 140 18.34 -14.42 -5.47
C ILE A 140 18.46 -14.08 -6.97
N SER A 141 19.66 -13.69 -7.43
CA SER A 141 19.87 -13.15 -8.79
C SER A 141 19.46 -14.12 -9.89
N GLN A 142 19.74 -15.42 -9.72
CA GLN A 142 19.35 -16.48 -10.66
C GLN A 142 17.84 -16.71 -10.75
N PHE A 143 17.08 -16.31 -9.72
CA PHE A 143 15.64 -16.51 -9.63
C PHE A 143 14.84 -15.23 -9.87
N LYS A 144 15.49 -14.05 -9.96
CA LYS A 144 14.81 -12.75 -9.96
C LYS A 144 13.71 -12.60 -11.02
N ASP A 145 13.87 -13.27 -12.16
CA ASP A 145 12.92 -13.26 -13.28
C ASP A 145 11.76 -14.26 -13.10
N GLN A 146 11.92 -15.22 -12.18
CA GLN A 146 10.95 -16.26 -11.83
C GLN A 146 10.20 -15.93 -10.53
N ILE A 147 10.68 -14.94 -9.76
CA ILE A 147 9.96 -14.43 -8.59
C ILE A 147 8.74 -13.66 -9.08
N PHE A 148 7.63 -14.38 -9.19
CA PHE A 148 6.33 -13.84 -9.53
C PHE A 148 5.48 -13.73 -8.27
N MET A 149 5.22 -12.50 -7.83
CA MET A 149 4.29 -12.24 -6.75
C MET A 149 3.44 -11.00 -7.05
N PRO A 150 2.20 -10.96 -6.53
CA PRO A 150 1.42 -9.74 -6.54
C PRO A 150 2.22 -8.62 -5.89
N SER A 151 2.04 -7.39 -6.39
CA SER A 151 2.68 -6.23 -5.80
C SER A 151 1.99 -5.97 -4.47
N PRO A 152 2.72 -5.97 -3.34
CA PRO A 152 2.17 -5.48 -2.09
C PRO A 152 1.68 -4.04 -2.27
N ASP A 153 0.74 -3.62 -1.44
CA ASP A 153 0.09 -2.33 -1.63
C ASP A 153 1.02 -1.16 -1.27
N TYR A 154 1.81 -1.29 -0.19
CA TYR A 154 2.72 -0.23 0.26
C TYR A 154 4.06 -0.75 0.79
N ILE A 155 5.05 0.15 0.79
CA ILE A 155 6.36 -0.01 1.42
C ILE A 155 6.58 1.12 2.41
N ILE A 156 7.10 0.79 3.60
CA ILE A 156 7.76 1.74 4.50
C ILE A 156 9.27 1.52 4.39
N ALA A 157 9.98 2.59 4.06
CA ALA A 157 11.43 2.57 3.92
C ALA A 157 12.09 3.70 4.73
N VAL A 158 13.32 3.44 5.15
CA VAL A 158 14.23 4.46 5.70
C VAL A 158 15.22 4.83 4.61
N ILE A 159 15.19 6.09 4.18
CA ILE A 159 16.01 6.57 3.06
C ILE A 159 17.32 7.23 3.54
N PRO A 160 18.40 7.11 2.74
CA PRO A 160 19.63 7.86 2.97
C PRO A 160 19.42 9.38 2.97
N GLN A 161 20.20 10.09 3.80
CA GLN A 161 20.12 11.55 3.94
C GLN A 161 20.23 12.31 2.61
N LYS A 162 21.06 11.82 1.68
CA LYS A 162 21.24 12.41 0.34
C LYS A 162 19.96 12.48 -0.50
N PHE A 163 18.92 11.69 -0.19
CA PHE A 163 17.67 11.68 -0.94
C PHE A 163 16.58 12.54 -0.29
N ILE A 164 16.78 13.02 0.95
CA ILE A 164 15.78 13.78 1.71
C ILE A 164 15.29 15.03 0.95
N PRO A 165 16.17 15.89 0.39
CA PRO A 165 15.71 17.11 -0.29
C PRO A 165 14.76 16.84 -1.46
N SER A 166 14.89 15.68 -2.11
CA SER A 166 14.00 15.26 -3.20
C SER A 166 12.76 14.55 -2.69
N ILE A 167 12.87 13.72 -1.65
CA ILE A 167 11.73 12.93 -1.15
C ILE A 167 10.76 13.75 -0.30
N GLN A 168 11.25 14.68 0.52
CA GLN A 168 10.41 15.48 1.39
C GLN A 168 9.27 16.21 0.64
N PRO A 169 9.53 16.96 -0.45
CA PRO A 169 8.44 17.58 -1.21
C PRO A 169 7.50 16.56 -1.86
N LEU A 170 8.01 15.40 -2.30
CA LEU A 170 7.18 14.34 -2.88
C LEU A 170 6.25 13.70 -1.84
N LEU A 171 6.72 13.53 -0.61
CA LEU A 171 5.89 13.03 0.50
C LEU A 171 4.79 14.03 0.89
N GLN A 172 5.12 15.32 0.92
CA GLN A 172 4.13 16.38 1.12
C GLN A 172 3.08 16.36 0.00
N HIS A 173 3.54 16.30 -1.25
CA HIS A 173 2.65 16.22 -2.41
C HIS A 173 1.77 14.96 -2.38
N GLN A 174 2.29 13.79 -1.98
CA GLN A 174 1.52 12.55 -1.83
C GLN A 174 0.44 12.64 -0.74
N ALA A 175 0.69 13.38 0.34
CA ALA A 175 -0.32 13.59 1.40
C ALA A 175 -1.55 14.36 0.89
N GLU A 176 -1.33 15.30 -0.03
CA GLU A 176 -2.35 16.14 -0.66
C GLU A 176 -2.97 15.47 -1.90
N ASN A 177 -2.16 14.72 -2.65
CA ASN A 177 -2.51 14.06 -3.92
C ASN A 177 -2.19 12.56 -3.84
N PRO A 178 -2.99 11.77 -3.11
CA PRO A 178 -2.67 10.37 -2.79
C PRO A 178 -2.76 9.38 -3.97
N ASP A 179 -3.08 9.85 -5.17
CA ASP A 179 -3.15 9.05 -6.39
C ASP A 179 -1.83 9.01 -7.20
N ASN A 180 -0.80 9.73 -6.77
CA ASN A 180 0.49 9.78 -7.46
C ASN A 180 1.43 8.63 -7.06
N LEU A 181 2.36 8.28 -7.95
CA LEU A 181 3.40 7.26 -7.73
C LEU A 181 4.81 7.86 -7.78
N GLU A 182 4.94 9.17 -7.55
CA GLU A 182 6.19 9.92 -7.77
C GLU A 182 7.30 9.44 -6.83
N ILE A 183 6.96 9.09 -5.59
CA ILE A 183 7.92 8.54 -4.62
C ILE A 183 8.47 7.20 -5.11
N TYR A 184 7.60 6.30 -5.59
CA TYR A 184 8.04 5.02 -6.17
C TYR A 184 8.95 5.26 -7.38
N GLN A 185 8.52 6.11 -8.32
CA GLN A 185 9.29 6.42 -9.53
C GLN A 185 10.66 7.04 -9.18
N PHE A 186 10.71 7.87 -8.15
CA PHE A 186 11.96 8.41 -7.67
C PHE A 186 12.85 7.33 -7.04
N LEU A 187 12.31 6.40 -6.26
CA LEU A 187 13.09 5.39 -5.54
C LEU A 187 13.42 4.14 -6.36
N GLU A 188 12.80 3.97 -7.52
CA GLU A 188 13.10 2.88 -8.45
C GLU A 188 14.60 2.80 -8.73
N SER A 189 15.17 1.60 -8.56
CA SER A 189 16.60 1.32 -8.70
C SER A 189 17.55 2.08 -7.76
N LYS A 190 17.07 2.68 -6.66
CA LYS A 190 17.92 3.48 -5.74
C LYS A 190 18.08 2.91 -4.34
N LEU A 191 17.22 1.97 -3.92
CA LEU A 191 17.25 1.43 -2.57
C LEU A 191 18.24 0.27 -2.42
N LYS A 192 18.70 0.08 -1.20
CA LYS A 192 19.35 -1.16 -0.74
C LYS A 192 18.33 -2.00 0.04
N PRO A 193 18.53 -3.32 0.15
CA PRO A 193 17.63 -4.21 0.90
C PRO A 193 17.33 -3.73 2.33
N ASN A 194 18.33 -3.22 3.04
CA ASN A 194 18.19 -2.74 4.41
C ASN A 194 17.45 -1.41 4.56
N ASN A 195 17.16 -0.71 3.45
CA ASN A 195 16.30 0.47 3.48
C ASN A 195 14.83 0.10 3.66
N ILE A 196 14.40 -1.07 3.19
CA ILE A 196 13.02 -1.53 3.39
C ILE A 196 12.85 -2.01 4.82
N LYS A 197 11.84 -1.47 5.51
CA LYS A 197 11.52 -1.82 6.89
C LYS A 197 10.25 -2.64 6.98
N ALA A 198 9.20 -2.17 6.31
CA ALA A 198 7.92 -2.85 6.32
C ALA A 198 7.25 -2.85 4.96
N ILE A 199 6.41 -3.85 4.78
CA ILE A 199 5.64 -4.11 3.59
C ILE A 199 4.19 -4.30 4.04
N ILE A 200 3.26 -3.68 3.36
CA ILE A 200 1.86 -3.65 3.76
C ILE A 200 1.01 -4.20 2.63
N SER A 201 0.09 -5.11 2.94
CA SER A 201 -1.09 -5.31 2.12
C SER A 201 -2.30 -4.66 2.77
N LEU A 202 -3.00 -3.85 1.99
CA LEU A 202 -4.21 -3.14 2.36
C LEU A 202 -5.41 -3.80 1.68
N LYS A 203 -6.46 -4.10 2.45
CA LYS A 203 -7.74 -4.59 1.91
C LYS A 203 -8.92 -3.87 2.55
N THR A 204 -9.97 -3.61 1.79
CA THR A 204 -11.24 -3.12 2.37
C THR A 204 -11.86 -4.17 3.29
N SER A 205 -11.93 -5.41 2.81
CA SER A 205 -12.32 -6.58 3.59
C SER A 205 -11.69 -7.85 3.04
N ASN A 206 -11.51 -8.83 3.92
CA ASN A 206 -10.84 -10.09 3.64
C ASN A 206 -11.83 -11.23 3.37
N ARG A 207 -12.44 -11.21 2.18
CA ARG A 207 -13.19 -12.38 1.68
C ARG A 207 -12.27 -13.60 1.63
N SER A 208 -12.83 -14.80 1.78
CA SER A 208 -12.06 -16.05 1.87
C SER A 208 -11.09 -16.27 0.71
N ASP A 209 -11.47 -15.86 -0.51
CA ASP A 209 -10.63 -15.87 -1.71
C ASP A 209 -9.50 -14.83 -1.67
N ARG A 210 -9.74 -13.68 -1.03
CA ARG A 210 -8.82 -12.54 -0.99
C ARG A 210 -7.78 -12.63 0.12
N ARG A 211 -7.97 -13.50 1.12
CA ARG A 211 -7.01 -13.73 2.22
C ARG A 211 -5.71 -14.39 1.78
N TYR A 212 -5.77 -15.25 0.76
CA TYR A 212 -4.59 -16.02 0.35
C TYR A 212 -3.60 -15.21 -0.47
N GLN A 213 -4.05 -14.13 -1.12
CA GLN A 213 -3.14 -13.23 -1.82
C GLN A 213 -2.09 -12.61 -0.88
N PRO A 214 -2.45 -11.92 0.23
CA PRO A 214 -1.46 -11.37 1.15
C PRO A 214 -0.65 -12.46 1.87
N LEU A 215 -1.20 -13.65 2.14
CA LEU A 215 -0.43 -14.77 2.70
C LEU A 215 0.67 -15.26 1.75
N PHE A 216 0.36 -15.34 0.44
CA PHE A 216 1.34 -15.71 -0.58
C PHE A 216 2.43 -14.63 -0.73
N GLU A 217 2.03 -13.36 -0.77
CA GLU A 217 2.97 -12.22 -0.78
C GLU A 217 3.92 -12.29 0.43
N ALA A 218 3.36 -12.46 1.63
CA ALA A 218 4.12 -12.59 2.88
C ALA A 218 5.10 -13.76 2.83
N ALA A 219 4.67 -14.94 2.34
CA ALA A 219 5.50 -16.13 2.28
C ALA A 219 6.73 -15.93 1.39
N MET A 220 6.51 -15.33 0.21
CA MET A 220 7.58 -15.00 -0.73
C MET A 220 8.54 -13.97 -0.14
N LEU A 221 8.00 -12.88 0.41
CA LEU A 221 8.80 -11.79 0.97
C LEU A 221 9.62 -12.22 2.18
N LYS A 222 9.06 -13.05 3.06
CA LYS A 222 9.78 -13.59 4.23
C LYS A 222 10.87 -14.56 3.82
N ALA A 223 10.64 -15.40 2.81
CA ALA A 223 11.68 -16.28 2.28
C ALA A 223 12.83 -15.50 1.63
N ILE A 224 12.50 -14.45 0.87
CA ILE A 224 13.48 -13.53 0.29
C ILE A 224 14.24 -12.80 1.40
N SER A 225 13.53 -12.17 2.35
CA SER A 225 14.18 -11.41 3.42
C SER A 225 15.08 -12.29 4.28
N TYR A 226 14.67 -13.52 4.58
CA TYR A 226 15.49 -14.50 5.29
C TYR A 226 16.80 -14.81 4.53
N THR A 227 16.69 -15.12 3.24
CA THR A 227 17.84 -15.35 2.35
C THR A 227 18.80 -14.17 2.37
N LEU A 228 18.26 -12.95 2.31
CA LEU A 228 19.04 -11.72 2.29
C LEU A 228 19.53 -11.25 3.68
N HIS A 229 19.26 -12.00 4.74
CA HIS A 229 19.50 -11.60 6.14
C HIS A 229 18.88 -10.24 6.49
N GLN A 230 17.67 -9.99 6.02
CA GLN A 230 16.89 -8.78 6.29
C GLN A 230 15.69 -9.08 7.19
N ASN A 231 15.36 -8.14 8.08
CA ASN A 231 14.18 -8.19 8.96
C ASN A 231 13.00 -7.42 8.37
N TRP A 232 12.62 -7.71 7.12
CA TRP A 232 11.44 -7.06 6.54
C TRP A 232 10.18 -7.50 7.28
N LYS A 233 9.45 -6.53 7.83
CA LYS A 233 8.13 -6.77 8.41
C LYS A 233 7.08 -6.82 7.32
N TYR A 234 6.12 -7.72 7.46
CA TYR A 234 4.96 -7.82 6.62
C TYR A 234 3.71 -7.63 7.47
N TYR A 235 2.89 -6.65 7.11
CA TYR A 235 1.69 -6.28 7.84
C TYR A 235 0.45 -6.41 6.98
N MET A 236 -0.61 -6.91 7.58
CA MET A 236 -1.94 -6.95 6.98
C MET A 236 -2.78 -5.83 7.56
N VAL A 237 -3.23 -4.89 6.73
CA VAL A 237 -4.07 -3.76 7.13
C VAL A 237 -5.42 -3.90 6.46
N SER A 238 -6.50 -3.89 7.24
CA SER A 238 -7.84 -3.94 6.66
C SER A 238 -8.83 -3.01 7.35
N SER A 239 -9.77 -2.47 6.60
CA SER A 239 -10.85 -1.65 7.16
C SER A 239 -11.87 -2.49 7.94
N GLU A 240 -11.94 -3.79 7.66
CA GLU A 240 -12.79 -4.76 8.35
C GLU A 240 -12.04 -6.08 8.56
N LEU A 241 -11.96 -6.54 9.81
CA LEU A 241 -11.34 -7.81 10.19
C LEU A 241 -12.35 -8.73 10.85
N SER A 242 -12.49 -9.94 10.32
CA SER A 242 -13.24 -11.02 10.96
C SER A 242 -12.37 -11.81 11.94
N SER A 243 -12.98 -12.60 12.83
CA SER A 243 -12.26 -13.52 13.72
C SER A 243 -11.41 -14.53 12.94
N ALA A 244 -11.87 -14.97 11.77
CA ALA A 244 -11.14 -15.85 10.88
C ALA A 244 -9.89 -15.17 10.28
N ASP A 245 -9.98 -13.86 10.00
CA ASP A 245 -8.83 -13.08 9.52
C ASP A 245 -7.77 -12.96 10.61
N ASN A 246 -8.18 -12.60 11.84
CA ASN A 246 -7.25 -12.53 12.96
C ASN A 246 -6.57 -13.87 13.19
N THR A 247 -7.34 -14.96 13.23
CA THR A 247 -6.80 -16.32 13.43
C THR A 247 -5.78 -16.67 12.35
N ILE A 248 -6.12 -16.50 11.05
CA ILE A 248 -5.23 -16.93 9.97
C ILE A 248 -3.95 -16.08 9.92
N PHE A 249 -4.04 -14.77 10.11
CA PHE A 249 -2.87 -13.89 10.02
C PHE A 249 -2.00 -13.96 11.28
N GLU A 250 -2.56 -14.25 12.46
CA GLU A 250 -1.79 -14.35 13.71
C GLU A 250 -1.10 -15.71 13.89
N THR A 251 -1.76 -16.80 13.43
CA THR A 251 -1.27 -18.17 13.69
C THR A 251 -0.49 -18.78 12.52
N ALA A 252 -0.60 -18.24 11.31
CA ALA A 252 0.08 -18.83 10.16
C ALA A 252 1.61 -18.75 10.29
N ILE A 253 2.25 -19.89 10.04
CA ILE A 253 3.71 -20.04 10.05
C ILE A 253 4.26 -19.73 8.66
N ALA A 254 5.37 -19.00 8.60
CA ALA A 254 6.06 -18.76 7.34
C ALA A 254 6.59 -20.09 6.77
N PRO A 255 6.30 -20.45 5.50
CA PRO A 255 6.67 -21.75 4.96
C PRO A 255 8.17 -22.09 5.06
N HIS A 256 9.06 -21.11 4.88
CA HIS A 256 10.50 -21.31 5.07
C HIS A 256 10.88 -21.63 6.52
N GLY A 257 10.10 -21.18 7.51
CA GLY A 257 10.27 -21.54 8.92
C GLY A 257 10.04 -23.02 9.18
N LEU A 258 9.05 -23.63 8.50
CA LEU A 258 8.80 -25.08 8.58
C LEU A 258 10.02 -25.89 8.12
N VAL A 259 10.62 -25.49 6.99
CA VAL A 259 11.84 -26.12 6.46
C VAL A 259 13.01 -26.02 7.45
N LEU A 260 13.08 -24.92 8.20
CA LEU A 260 14.12 -24.67 9.20
C LEU A 260 13.81 -25.26 10.58
N GLY A 261 12.64 -25.88 10.78
CA GLY A 261 12.17 -26.33 12.09
C GLY A 261 11.96 -25.18 13.10
N LYS A 262 11.64 -23.97 12.62
CA LYS A 262 11.45 -22.76 13.44
C LYS A 262 10.03 -22.23 13.32
N ASN A 263 9.45 -21.82 14.45
CA ASN A 263 8.16 -21.13 14.47
C ASN A 263 8.34 -19.64 14.08
N LEU A 264 8.43 -19.36 12.79
CA LEU A 264 8.55 -18.01 12.25
C LEU A 264 7.17 -17.48 11.83
N LYS A 265 6.81 -16.28 12.29
CA LYS A 265 5.55 -15.63 11.91
C LYS A 265 5.52 -15.33 10.41
N LEU A 266 4.39 -15.64 9.76
CA LEU A 266 4.15 -15.28 8.36
C LEU A 266 3.80 -13.79 8.22
N VAL A 267 2.86 -13.31 9.05
CA VAL A 267 2.47 -11.89 9.14
C VAL A 267 2.90 -11.38 10.51
N ASP A 268 3.62 -10.25 10.56
CA ASP A 268 4.16 -9.71 11.82
C ASP A 268 3.07 -9.02 12.65
N GLY A 269 2.05 -8.47 11.99
CA GLY A 269 0.90 -7.85 12.65
C GLY A 269 -0.29 -7.62 11.71
N THR A 270 -1.47 -7.66 12.30
CA THR A 270 -2.75 -7.42 11.63
C THR A 270 -3.39 -6.19 12.27
N TYR A 271 -3.75 -5.21 11.44
CA TYR A 271 -4.25 -3.92 11.89
C TYR A 271 -5.58 -3.61 11.26
N ASN A 272 -6.50 -3.14 12.09
CA ASN A 272 -7.71 -2.52 11.59
C ASN A 272 -7.38 -1.07 11.21
N PHE A 273 -7.76 -0.62 10.01
CA PHE A 273 -7.68 0.78 9.61
C PHE A 273 -9.05 1.42 9.75
N THR A 274 -9.53 1.47 10.99
CA THR A 274 -10.78 2.17 11.31
C THR A 274 -10.46 3.64 11.56
N GLN A 275 -9.42 3.93 12.34
CA GLN A 275 -9.04 5.28 12.74
C GLN A 275 -7.56 5.57 12.42
N LYS A 276 -7.19 6.85 12.49
CA LYS A 276 -5.83 7.32 12.20
C LYS A 276 -4.82 6.76 13.19
N GLU A 277 -5.21 6.62 14.44
CA GLU A 277 -4.40 6.17 15.58
C GLU A 277 -3.92 4.73 15.39
N ASP A 278 -4.76 3.88 14.76
CA ASP A 278 -4.43 2.48 14.49
C ASP A 278 -3.19 2.36 13.60
N LEU A 279 -3.07 3.22 12.59
CA LEU A 279 -1.91 3.24 11.70
C LEU A 279 -0.68 3.90 12.34
N LEU A 280 -0.83 4.76 13.34
CA LEU A 280 0.30 5.39 14.01
C LEU A 280 1.12 4.36 14.80
N LYS A 281 0.43 3.47 15.54
CA LYS A 281 1.08 2.36 16.25
C LYS A 281 1.84 1.47 15.28
N PHE A 282 1.19 1.09 14.19
CA PHE A 282 1.76 0.31 13.10
C PHE A 282 3.04 0.95 12.54
N VAL A 283 3.02 2.25 12.20
CA VAL A 283 4.20 2.94 11.65
C VAL A 283 5.37 2.95 12.64
N LYS A 284 5.10 3.18 13.94
CA LYS A 284 6.14 3.15 14.97
C LYS A 284 6.77 1.76 15.12
N GLU A 285 5.97 0.70 15.11
CA GLU A 285 6.48 -0.68 15.13
C GLU A 285 7.24 -1.04 13.85
N ALA A 286 6.85 -0.49 12.70
CA ALA A 286 7.54 -0.72 11.44
C ALA A 286 8.95 -0.10 11.39
N ILE A 287 9.17 1.03 12.05
CA ILE A 287 10.45 1.76 12.01
C ILE A 287 11.39 1.42 13.16
N ASN A 288 10.85 0.91 14.28
CA ASN A 288 11.63 0.45 15.41
C ASN A 288 12.05 -1.01 15.18
N ASP A 289 13.31 -1.22 14.79
CA ASP A 289 14.00 -2.51 14.90
C ASP A 289 14.66 -2.64 16.29
#